data_AF-A0A5B7BE39-F1
#
_entry.id   AF-A0A5B7BE39-F1
#
_cell.length_a   1.000
_cell.length_b   1.000
_cell.length_c   1.000
_cell.angle_alpha   90.00
_cell.angle_beta   90.00
_cell.angle_gamma   90.00
#
_symmetry.space_group_name_H-M   'P 1'
#
loop_
_entity.id
_entity.type
_entity.pdbx_description
1 polymer ?
#
loop_
_entity_poly.entity_id
_entity_poly.type
_entity_poly.pdbx_seq_one_letter_code
_entity_poly.pdbx_strand_id
1 'polypeptide(L)'
;EREREREREGWGMGSYRICVCFTRKFRITEAEPPPDVKEAFNKYSESGTHMTAEQLRRFLVAVQGDSVATISDAERIIEQVLQKRHHIAKFTRHTLTLDDFHHY
;
A
#
# COMPACT_ATOMS: atom_id res chain seq x y z
N GLU A 1 56.87 27.81 -48.40
CA GLU A 1 55.60 27.79 -49.15
C GLU A 1 54.82 26.57 -48.72
N ARG A 2 53.55 26.77 -48.31
CA ARG A 2 52.47 25.78 -48.19
C ARG A 2 52.60 24.84 -46.98
N GLU A 3 52.07 25.24 -45.81
CA GLU A 3 50.65 25.05 -45.47
C GLU A 3 50.13 23.69 -45.88
N ARG A 4 50.07 22.74 -44.92
CA ARG A 4 48.88 21.92 -44.58
C ARG A 4 49.07 21.53 -43.11
N GLU A 5 48.56 22.35 -42.20
CA GLU A 5 47.20 22.20 -41.68
C GLU A 5 46.97 20.85 -41.00
N ARG A 6 46.70 20.95 -39.69
CA ARG A 6 45.69 20.22 -38.93
C ARG A 6 45.83 18.67 -39.00
N GLU A 7 45.86 17.93 -37.90
CA GLU A 7 44.83 17.95 -36.88
C GLU A 7 45.39 17.45 -35.55
N ARG A 8 45.05 18.24 -34.55
CA ARG A 8 45.11 17.98 -33.13
C ARG A 8 44.14 16.85 -32.81
N GLU A 9 44.62 15.68 -32.42
CA GLU A 9 43.79 14.67 -31.76
C GLU A 9 44.50 14.15 -30.51
N GLY A 10 44.48 14.98 -29.46
CA GLY A 10 44.69 14.49 -28.12
C GLY A 10 43.57 13.51 -27.79
N TRP A 11 43.93 12.26 -27.50
CA TRP A 11 43.01 11.24 -27.02
C TRP A 11 42.56 11.63 -25.61
N GLY A 12 41.56 12.50 -25.53
CA GLY A 12 40.79 12.75 -24.32
C GLY A 12 39.96 11.52 -24.00
N MET A 13 40.51 10.60 -23.23
CA MET A 13 39.74 9.54 -22.58
C MET A 13 38.82 10.21 -21.56
N GLY A 14 37.57 10.45 -21.92
CA GLY A 14 36.66 11.20 -21.06
C GLY A 14 35.21 11.14 -21.52
N SER A 15 34.62 9.95 -21.49
CA SER A 15 33.16 9.81 -21.52
C SER A 15 32.76 8.41 -21.02
N TYR A 16 32.70 8.24 -19.70
CA TYR A 16 31.95 7.14 -19.11
C TYR A 16 30.47 7.52 -19.14
N ARG A 17 29.74 7.02 -20.13
CA ARG A 17 28.30 7.23 -20.25
C ARG A 17 27.62 6.08 -19.52
N ILE A 18 27.35 6.24 -18.21
CA ILE A 18 26.39 5.37 -17.53
C ILE A 18 25.07 5.54 -18.27
N CYS A 19 24.60 4.49 -18.91
CA CYS A 19 23.30 4.44 -19.55
C CYS A 19 22.21 4.76 -18.52
N VAL A 20 21.69 6.00 -18.51
CA VAL A 20 20.56 6.44 -17.67
C VAL A 20 19.22 6.12 -18.34
N CYS A 21 19.13 5.02 -19.09
CA CYS A 21 17.90 4.62 -19.81
C CYS A 21 17.14 3.48 -19.14
N PHE A 22 17.56 3.04 -17.94
CA PHE A 22 16.75 2.12 -17.15
C PHE A 22 15.79 2.90 -16.26
N THR A 23 14.67 3.33 -16.83
CA THR A 23 13.50 3.67 -16.00
C THR A 23 13.03 2.36 -15.37
N ARG A 24 13.48 2.07 -14.15
CA ARG A 24 12.94 0.95 -13.36
C ARG A 24 11.48 1.27 -13.08
N LYS A 25 10.58 0.76 -13.91
CA LYS A 25 9.14 0.77 -13.66
C LYS A 25 8.86 -0.26 -12.58
N PHE A 26 8.95 0.16 -11.32
CA PHE A 26 8.44 -0.65 -10.22
C PHE A 26 6.92 -0.64 -10.36
N ARG A 27 6.35 -1.66 -11.01
CA ARG A 27 4.91 -1.95 -10.89
C ARG A 27 4.72 -2.43 -9.45
N ILE A 28 4.37 -1.50 -8.56
CA ILE A 28 3.76 -1.84 -7.28
C ILE A 28 2.37 -2.35 -7.65
N THR A 29 2.30 -3.62 -8.06
CA THR A 29 1.02 -4.32 -8.05
C THR A 29 0.78 -4.57 -6.56
N GLU A 30 -0.03 -3.72 -5.93
CA GLU A 30 -0.49 -3.96 -4.56
C GLU A 30 -1.07 -5.37 -4.53
N ALA A 31 -0.56 -6.21 -3.64
CA ALA A 31 -0.96 -7.61 -3.60
C ALA A 31 -2.46 -7.66 -3.31
N GLU A 32 -3.21 -8.36 -4.17
CA GLU A 32 -4.63 -8.56 -3.90
C GLU A 32 -4.81 -9.26 -2.55
N PRO A 33 -5.90 -8.96 -1.81
CA PRO A 33 -6.20 -9.66 -0.58
C PRO A 33 -6.26 -11.18 -0.83
N PRO A 34 -5.59 -11.99 0.00
CA PRO A 34 -5.73 -13.43 0.01
C PRO A 34 -7.21 -13.88 0.07
N PRO A 35 -7.56 -15.05 -0.50
CA PRO A 35 -8.95 -15.49 -0.62
C PRO A 35 -9.65 -15.70 0.74
N ASP A 36 -8.90 -16.13 1.75
CA ASP A 36 -9.34 -16.25 3.14
C ASP A 36 -9.68 -14.89 3.77
N VAL A 37 -8.90 -13.84 3.48
CA VAL A 37 -9.21 -12.47 3.92
C VAL A 37 -10.50 -11.97 3.27
N LYS A 38 -10.69 -12.23 1.97
CA LYS A 38 -11.93 -11.89 1.24
C LYS A 38 -13.15 -12.63 1.81
N GLU A 39 -13.00 -13.91 2.13
CA GLU A 39 -14.08 -14.72 2.73
C GLU A 39 -14.44 -14.24 4.14
N ALA A 40 -13.43 -13.98 4.98
CA ALA A 40 -13.65 -13.44 6.32
C ALA A 40 -14.37 -12.09 6.26
N PHE A 41 -13.91 -11.17 5.40
CA PHE A 41 -14.57 -9.88 5.24
C PHE A 41 -16.05 -10.05 4.85
N ASN A 42 -16.34 -10.84 3.81
CA ASN A 42 -17.71 -11.07 3.35
C ASN A 42 -18.60 -11.72 4.42
N LYS A 43 -18.04 -12.64 5.22
CA LYS A 43 -18.75 -13.32 6.30
C LYS A 43 -19.16 -12.35 7.41
N TYR A 44 -18.27 -11.44 7.81
CA TYR A 44 -18.53 -10.54 8.95
C TYR A 44 -19.18 -9.21 8.54
N SER A 45 -18.99 -8.76 7.29
CA SER A 45 -19.67 -7.58 6.71
C SER A 45 -21.10 -7.85 6.27
N GLU A 46 -21.60 -9.09 6.40
CA GLU A 46 -22.93 -9.52 5.94
C GLU A 46 -23.12 -9.26 4.42
N SER A 47 -22.07 -9.49 3.62
CA SER A 47 -21.98 -9.15 2.19
C SER A 47 -22.05 -7.64 1.87
N GLY A 48 -21.87 -6.77 2.87
CA GLY A 48 -21.75 -5.33 2.67
C GLY A 48 -20.40 -4.91 2.09
N THR A 49 -20.37 -3.72 1.48
CA THR A 49 -19.12 -3.10 0.96
C THR A 49 -18.21 -2.54 2.05
N HIS A 50 -18.74 -2.39 3.26
CA HIS A 50 -18.07 -1.82 4.41
C HIS A 50 -18.31 -2.66 5.65
N MET A 51 -17.31 -2.75 6.51
CA MET A 51 -17.38 -3.43 7.79
C MET A 51 -17.40 -2.39 8.93
N THR A 52 -18.39 -2.47 9.82
CA THR A 52 -18.52 -1.57 10.99
C THR A 52 -17.68 -2.03 12.18
N ALA A 53 -17.60 -1.21 13.24
CA ALA A 53 -16.91 -1.55 14.48
C ALA A 53 -17.51 -2.79 15.17
N GLU A 54 -18.84 -2.92 15.18
CA GLU A 54 -19.53 -4.09 15.74
C GLU A 54 -19.18 -5.36 14.98
N GLN A 55 -19.15 -5.27 13.64
CA GLN A 55 -18.80 -6.38 12.76
C GLN A 55 -17.34 -6.79 12.94
N LEU A 56 -16.43 -5.81 13.02
CA LEU A 56 -15.02 -6.03 13.30
C LEU A 56 -14.82 -6.69 14.66
N ARG A 57 -15.52 -6.22 15.71
CA ARG A 57 -15.46 -6.84 17.03
C ARG A 57 -15.86 -8.31 16.99
N ARG A 58 -16.92 -8.67 16.24
CA ARG A 58 -17.32 -10.07 16.07
C ARG A 58 -16.22 -10.89 15.40
N PHE A 59 -15.53 -10.32 14.42
CA PHE A 59 -14.35 -10.94 13.81
C PHE A 59 -13.21 -11.15 14.82
N LEU A 60 -12.86 -10.13 15.63
CA LEU A 60 -11.80 -10.22 16.64
C LEU A 60 -12.07 -11.31 17.67
N VAL A 61 -13.31 -11.40 18.16
CA VAL A 61 -13.71 -12.44 19.12
C VAL A 61 -13.69 -13.83 18.48
N ALA A 62 -14.24 -13.97 17.28
CA ALA A 62 -14.47 -15.28 16.66
C ALA A 62 -13.24 -15.88 15.97
N VAL A 63 -12.38 -15.04 15.37
CA VAL A 63 -11.23 -15.48 14.57
C VAL A 63 -9.92 -15.29 15.33
N GLN A 64 -9.75 -14.14 15.99
CA GLN A 64 -8.52 -13.86 16.76
C GLN A 64 -8.60 -14.39 18.20
N GLY A 65 -9.77 -14.83 18.65
CA GLY A 65 -9.96 -15.36 20.00
C GLY A 65 -9.90 -14.29 21.09
N ASP A 66 -10.00 -13.00 20.72
CA ASP A 66 -9.96 -11.91 21.67
C ASP A 66 -11.32 -11.72 22.34
N SER A 67 -11.61 -12.58 23.32
CA SER A 67 -12.89 -12.58 24.04
C SER A 67 -13.18 -11.30 24.83
N VAL A 68 -12.16 -10.46 25.04
CA VAL A 68 -12.26 -9.23 25.82
C VAL A 68 -12.42 -8.00 24.91
N ALA A 69 -12.26 -8.16 23.59
CA ALA A 69 -12.39 -7.07 22.63
C ALA A 69 -13.73 -6.33 22.80
N THR A 70 -13.65 -5.04 23.13
CA THR A 70 -14.81 -4.16 23.25
C THR A 70 -15.11 -3.47 21.92
N ILE A 71 -16.29 -2.84 21.81
CA ILE A 71 -16.64 -2.05 20.62
C ILE A 71 -15.66 -0.86 20.49
N SER A 72 -15.28 -0.24 21.60
CA SER A 72 -14.32 0.87 21.61
C SER A 72 -12.93 0.46 21.13
N ASP A 73 -12.49 -0.76 21.44
CA ASP A 73 -11.24 -1.30 20.88
C ASP A 73 -11.32 -1.46 19.37
N ALA A 74 -12.45 -1.97 18.86
CA ALA A 74 -12.68 -2.09 17.43
C ALA A 74 -12.70 -0.71 16.75
N GLU A 75 -13.37 0.29 17.32
CA GLU A 75 -13.36 1.67 16.82
C GLU A 75 -11.94 2.26 16.76
N ARG A 76 -11.15 2.05 17.81
CA ARG A 76 -9.74 2.48 17.87
C ARG A 76 -8.90 1.80 16.81
N ILE A 77 -9.11 0.51 16.55
CA ILE A 77 -8.43 -0.22 15.48
C ILE A 77 -8.79 0.38 14.12
N ILE A 78 -10.09 0.63 13.87
CA ILE A 78 -10.54 1.26 12.63
C ILE A 78 -9.85 2.62 12.44
N GLU A 79 -9.84 3.45 13.48
CA GLU A 79 -9.18 4.74 13.44
C GLU A 79 -7.69 4.61 13.12
N GLN A 80 -6.98 3.67 13.75
CA GLN A 80 -5.56 3.43 13.49
C GLN A 80 -5.27 2.99 12.05
N VAL A 81 -6.09 2.09 11.49
CA VAL A 81 -5.95 1.64 10.10
C VAL A 81 -6.19 2.80 9.14
N LEU A 82 -7.25 3.58 9.37
CA LEU A 82 -7.57 4.74 8.55
C LEU A 82 -6.52 5.85 8.68
N GLN A 83 -5.94 6.06 9.86
CA GLN A 83 -4.85 7.01 10.06
C GLN A 83 -3.59 6.62 9.28
N LYS A 84 -3.26 5.32 9.22
CA LYS A 84 -2.10 4.83 8.47
C LYS A 84 -2.29 4.96 6.95
N ARG A 85 -3.49 4.71 6.44
CA ARG A 85 -3.78 4.63 4.99
C ARG A 85 -4.31 5.94 4.41
N HIS A 86 -5.18 6.64 5.13
CA HIS A 86 -5.93 7.80 4.66
C HIS A 86 -5.53 9.06 5.43
N HIS A 87 -4.37 9.61 5.07
CA HIS A 87 -3.80 10.84 5.64
C HIS A 87 -4.69 12.10 5.45
N ILE A 88 -5.78 12.04 4.68
CA ILE A 88 -6.73 13.15 4.45
C ILE A 88 -8.15 12.80 4.93
N ALA A 89 -8.62 11.56 4.76
CA ALA A 89 -9.99 11.15 5.11
C ALA A 89 -10.12 10.70 6.58
N LYS A 90 -9.43 11.40 7.49
CA LYS A 90 -9.20 10.98 8.89
C LYS A 90 -10.44 10.86 9.77
N PHE A 91 -11.58 11.47 9.41
CA PHE A 91 -12.65 11.73 10.39
C PHE A 91 -14.08 11.47 9.90
N THR A 92 -14.29 11.03 8.66
CA THR A 92 -15.67 10.86 8.13
C THR A 92 -16.11 9.42 8.00
N ARG A 93 -15.19 8.45 8.18
CA ARG A 93 -15.49 7.03 8.03
C ARG A 93 -15.11 6.29 9.31
N HIS A 94 -16.08 5.60 9.89
CA HIS A 94 -15.90 4.66 11.01
C HIS A 94 -16.11 3.22 10.53
N THR A 95 -15.75 2.95 9.28
CA THR A 95 -15.94 1.65 8.63
C THR A 95 -14.71 1.27 7.82
N LEU A 96 -14.45 -0.03 7.70
CA LEU A 96 -13.35 -0.59 6.92
C LEU A 96 -13.87 -1.08 5.56
N THR A 97 -13.17 -0.75 4.49
CA THR A 97 -13.32 -1.46 3.22
C THR A 97 -12.52 -2.76 3.25
N LEU A 98 -12.72 -3.63 2.24
CA LEU A 98 -11.91 -4.84 2.08
C LEU A 98 -10.41 -4.52 1.97
N ASP A 99 -10.06 -3.41 1.32
CA ASP A 99 -8.66 -2.97 1.21
C ASP A 99 -8.10 -2.55 2.58
N ASP A 100 -8.88 -1.80 3.36
CA ASP A 100 -8.47 -1.40 4.71
C ASP A 100 -8.32 -2.62 5.63
N PHE A 101 -9.24 -3.59 5.53
CA PHE A 101 -9.21 -4.85 6.29
C PHE A 101 -8.03 -5.74 5.93
N HIS A 102 -7.60 -5.76 4.66
CA HIS A 102 -6.41 -6.49 4.23
C HIS A 102 -5.11 -5.89 4.80
N HIS A 103 -5.11 -4.59 5.10
CA HIS A 103 -3.97 -3.86 5.64
C HIS A 103 -3.99 -3.69 7.17
N TYR A 104 -5.00 -4.25 7.83
CA TYR A 104 -5.08 -4.37 9.29
C TYR A 104 -4.10 -5.44 9.79
#